data_AF-A0A256XSH7-F1
#
_entry.id   AF-A0A256XSH7-F1
#
_cell.length_a   1.000
_cell.length_b   1.000
_cell.length_c   1.000
_cell.angle_alpha   90.00
_cell.angle_beta   90.00
_cell.angle_gamma   90.00
#
_symmetry.space_group_name_H-M   'P 1'
#
loop_
_entity.id
_entity.type
_entity.pdbx_description
1 polymer ?
#
loop_
_entity_poly.entity_id
_entity_poly.type
_entity_poly.pdbx_seq_one_letter_code
_entity_poly.pdbx_strand_id
1 'polypeptide(L)'
;MTEEGNPSKERLKAIERARELCRKCLESIREIWNSTRHEKTGQMISLEHKVSQPKEQIRETEVRFTIGYYDKRSFEARINDLKANLQRIEREISKLRDYVNEMNRKVFRCSELPRKTCKTKTHLFINPFNYHFISFNSLIFSFFYFFVVQS
;
A
#
# COMPACT_ATOMS: atom_id res chain seq x y z
N MET A 1 12.66 -36.78 41.04
CA MET A 1 12.94 -37.08 39.62
C MET A 1 12.63 -35.81 38.85
N THR A 2 13.63 -34.98 38.64
CA THR A 2 13.52 -33.74 37.88
C THR A 2 13.48 -34.12 36.40
N GLU A 3 12.34 -33.89 35.75
CA GLU A 3 12.27 -33.86 34.30
C GLU A 3 13.09 -32.66 33.81
N GLU A 4 14.40 -32.85 33.64
CA GLU A 4 15.20 -31.95 32.83
C GLU A 4 14.74 -32.11 31.37
N GLY A 5 13.75 -31.30 31.00
CA GLY A 5 13.31 -31.16 29.63
C GLY A 5 14.49 -30.83 28.74
N ASN A 6 14.80 -31.70 27.78
CA ASN A 6 15.91 -31.52 26.87
C ASN A 6 15.81 -30.13 26.18
N PRO A 7 16.74 -29.19 26.43
CA PRO A 7 16.64 -27.79 26.00
C PRO A 7 16.58 -27.65 24.46
N SER A 8 17.04 -28.66 23.73
CA SER A 8 16.90 -28.75 22.27
C SER A 8 15.44 -28.88 21.81
N LYS A 9 14.62 -29.64 22.56
CA LYS A 9 13.20 -29.89 22.23
C LYS A 9 12.33 -28.66 22.51
N GLU A 10 12.65 -27.90 23.55
CA GLU A 10 11.96 -26.65 23.87
C GLU A 10 12.28 -25.55 22.85
N ARG A 11 13.55 -25.43 22.44
CA ARG A 11 13.97 -24.50 21.39
C ARG A 11 13.29 -24.78 20.04
N LEU A 12 13.15 -26.04 19.65
CA LEU A 12 12.45 -26.42 18.42
C LEU A 12 10.96 -26.04 18.48
N LYS A 13 10.28 -26.30 19.60
CA LYS A 13 8.89 -25.90 19.81
C LYS A 13 8.72 -24.38 19.76
N ALA A 14 9.67 -23.62 20.31
CA ALA A 14 9.64 -22.16 20.25
C ALA A 14 9.78 -21.63 18.81
N ILE A 15 10.69 -22.22 18.01
CA ILE A 15 10.86 -21.88 16.59
C ILE A 15 9.60 -22.19 15.79
N GLU A 16 8.95 -23.32 16.04
CA GLU A 16 7.72 -23.72 15.35
C GLU A 16 6.56 -22.77 15.69
N ARG A 17 6.42 -22.39 16.96
CA ARG A 17 5.44 -21.36 17.39
C ARG A 17 5.71 -20.02 16.73
N ALA A 18 6.97 -19.58 16.67
CA ALA A 18 7.34 -18.33 16.02
C ALA A 18 7.03 -18.35 14.52
N ARG A 19 7.28 -19.47 13.83
CA ARG A 19 6.93 -19.64 12.42
C ARG A 19 5.43 -19.56 12.19
N GLU A 20 4.63 -20.21 13.03
CA GLU A 20 3.18 -20.19 12.93
C GLU A 20 2.61 -18.79 13.18
N LEU A 21 3.16 -18.05 14.16
CA LEU A 21 2.80 -16.64 14.40
C LEU A 21 3.14 -15.76 13.20
N CYS A 22 4.33 -15.90 12.63
CA CYS A 22 4.74 -15.18 11.42
C CYS A 22 3.81 -15.50 10.24
N ARG A 23 3.42 -16.77 10.06
CA ARG A 23 2.49 -17.20 9.01
C ARG A 23 1.12 -16.53 9.18
N LYS A 24 0.55 -16.57 10.38
CA LYS A 24 -0.73 -15.91 10.69
C LYS A 24 -0.67 -14.40 10.50
N CYS A 25 0.43 -13.77 10.90
CA CYS A 25 0.62 -12.34 10.71
C CYS A 25 0.68 -11.96 9.22
N LEU A 26 1.39 -12.76 8.40
CA LEU A 26 1.47 -12.53 6.97
C LEU A 26 0.12 -12.69 6.27
N GLU A 27 -0.67 -13.69 6.68
CA GLU A 27 -2.02 -13.87 6.13
C GLU A 27 -2.91 -12.67 6.48
N SER A 28 -2.89 -12.22 7.73
CA SER A 28 -3.65 -11.03 8.16
C SER A 28 -3.24 -9.77 7.39
N ILE A 29 -1.94 -9.55 7.20
CA ILE A 29 -1.44 -8.43 6.38
C ILE A 29 -1.96 -8.53 4.95
N ARG A 30 -1.96 -9.73 4.37
CA ARG A 30 -2.43 -9.97 3.00
C ARG A 30 -3.93 -9.72 2.87
N GLU A 31 -4.74 -10.17 3.82
CA GLU A 31 -6.18 -9.95 3.84
C GLU A 31 -6.53 -8.46 3.93
N ILE A 32 -5.91 -7.75 4.89
CA ILE A 32 -6.12 -6.30 5.05
C ILE A 32 -5.67 -5.58 3.76
N TRP A 33 -4.49 -5.93 3.23
CA TRP A 33 -4.01 -5.33 2.00
C TRP A 33 -4.94 -5.59 0.81
N ASN A 34 -5.49 -6.80 0.67
CA ASN A 34 -6.43 -7.12 -0.39
C ASN A 34 -7.68 -6.25 -0.32
N SER A 35 -8.23 -6.06 0.88
CA SER A 35 -9.39 -5.19 1.11
C SER A 35 -9.07 -3.73 0.76
N THR A 36 -7.99 -3.17 1.32
CA THR A 36 -7.56 -1.79 1.03
C THR A 36 -7.26 -1.58 -0.45
N ARG A 37 -6.59 -2.52 -1.10
CA ARG A 37 -6.29 -2.45 -2.53
C ARG A 37 -7.56 -2.40 -3.35
N HIS A 38 -8.57 -3.22 -3.02
CA HIS A 38 -9.85 -3.20 -3.72
C HIS A 38 -10.55 -1.83 -3.59
N GLU A 39 -10.58 -1.27 -2.38
CA GLU A 39 -11.11 0.08 -2.14
C GLU A 39 -10.38 1.14 -2.97
N LYS A 40 -9.03 1.14 -2.98
CA LYS A 40 -8.23 2.11 -3.74
C LYS A 40 -8.41 1.96 -5.24
N THR A 41 -8.53 0.74 -5.75
CA THR A 41 -8.89 0.50 -7.16
C THR A 41 -10.27 1.04 -7.49
N GLY A 42 -11.26 0.87 -6.60
CA GLY A 42 -12.59 1.47 -6.76
C GLY A 42 -12.54 3.00 -6.83
N GLN A 43 -11.74 3.63 -5.96
CA GLN A 43 -11.51 5.09 -6.01
C GLN A 43 -10.89 5.53 -7.33
N MET A 44 -9.90 4.79 -7.86
CA MET A 44 -9.31 5.07 -9.16
C MET A 44 -10.33 4.99 -10.30
N ILE A 45 -11.15 3.94 -10.36
CA ILE A 45 -12.19 3.78 -11.38
C ILE A 45 -13.19 4.94 -11.32
N SER A 46 -13.61 5.34 -10.12
CA SER A 46 -14.49 6.50 -9.93
C SER A 46 -13.86 7.80 -10.46
N LEU A 47 -12.58 8.02 -10.18
CA LEU A 47 -11.85 9.19 -10.70
C LEU A 47 -11.70 9.13 -12.23
N GLU A 48 -11.39 7.97 -12.79
CA GLU A 48 -11.30 7.76 -14.24
C GLU A 48 -12.64 8.07 -14.92
N HIS A 49 -13.77 7.73 -14.30
CA HIS A 49 -15.08 8.15 -14.80
C HIS A 49 -15.28 9.67 -14.70
N LYS A 50 -14.86 10.31 -13.62
CA LYS A 50 -14.92 11.79 -13.48
C LYS A 50 -14.09 12.53 -14.53
N VAL A 51 -13.09 11.91 -15.16
CA VAL A 51 -12.30 12.52 -16.25
C VAL A 51 -13.13 12.74 -17.52
N SER A 52 -14.19 11.94 -17.77
CA SER A 52 -14.99 12.10 -18.99
C SER A 52 -15.73 13.44 -19.02
N GLN A 53 -16.24 13.89 -17.88
CA GLN A 53 -17.03 15.12 -17.78
C GLN A 53 -16.23 16.39 -18.18
N PRO A 54 -15.05 16.70 -17.61
CA PRO A 54 -14.24 17.82 -18.07
C PRO A 54 -13.84 17.70 -19.55
N LYS A 55 -13.58 16.50 -20.06
CA LYS A 55 -13.23 16.29 -21.49
C LYS A 55 -14.39 16.65 -22.42
N GLU A 56 -15.61 16.27 -22.06
CA GLU A 56 -16.81 16.66 -22.80
C GLU A 56 -17.04 18.17 -22.73
N GLN A 57 -16.90 18.77 -21.54
CA GLN A 57 -17.04 20.22 -21.37
C GLN A 57 -15.99 21.02 -22.14
N ILE A 58 -14.76 20.51 -22.29
CA ILE A 58 -13.72 21.12 -23.13
C ILE A 58 -14.18 21.15 -24.58
N ARG A 59 -14.61 19.99 -25.13
CA ARG A 59 -15.10 19.89 -26.51
C ARG A 59 -16.29 20.81 -26.77
N GLU A 60 -17.25 20.85 -25.85
CA GLU A 60 -18.39 21.75 -25.93
C GLU A 60 -17.96 23.23 -25.90
N THR A 61 -17.00 23.58 -25.05
CA THR A 61 -16.48 24.95 -24.94
C THR A 61 -15.75 25.39 -26.22
N GLU A 62 -15.00 24.50 -26.86
CA GLU A 62 -14.34 24.73 -28.15
C GLU A 62 -15.34 24.94 -29.29
N VAL A 63 -16.40 24.12 -29.36
CA VAL A 63 -17.48 24.31 -30.35
C VAL A 63 -18.17 25.66 -30.13
N ARG A 64 -18.53 25.98 -28.89
CA ARG A 64 -19.19 27.26 -28.54
C ARG A 64 -18.33 28.47 -28.88
N PHE A 65 -17.02 28.40 -28.67
CA PHE A 65 -16.11 29.45 -29.09
C PHE A 65 -16.07 29.59 -30.62
N THR A 66 -16.04 28.47 -31.34
CA THR A 66 -16.00 28.46 -32.81
C THR A 66 -17.24 29.11 -33.43
N ILE A 67 -18.42 28.91 -32.85
CA ILE A 67 -19.67 29.55 -33.29
C ILE A 67 -19.85 30.99 -32.76
N GLY A 68 -18.83 31.55 -32.09
CA GLY A 68 -18.83 32.92 -31.58
C GLY A 68 -19.66 33.15 -30.31
N TYR A 69 -20.08 32.10 -29.61
CA TYR A 69 -20.83 32.23 -28.36
C TYR A 69 -19.97 32.81 -27.21
N TYR A 70 -18.67 32.50 -27.21
CA TYR A 70 -17.71 33.06 -26.25
C TYR A 70 -16.77 34.04 -26.93
N ASP A 71 -16.48 35.15 -26.25
CA ASP A 71 -15.30 35.95 -26.57
C ASP A 71 -14.02 35.22 -26.13
N LYS A 72 -12.88 35.66 -26.66
CA LYS A 72 -11.57 35.04 -26.41
C LYS A 72 -11.24 34.92 -24.90
N ARG A 73 -11.52 35.95 -24.11
CA ARG A 73 -11.18 35.97 -22.67
C ARG A 73 -12.05 34.98 -21.90
N SER A 74 -13.34 34.93 -22.20
CA SER A 74 -14.28 33.98 -21.58
C SER A 74 -13.93 32.53 -21.94
N PHE A 75 -13.55 32.28 -23.20
CA PHE A 75 -13.09 30.97 -23.65
C PHE A 75 -11.81 30.53 -22.92
N GLU A 76 -10.79 31.39 -22.89
CA GLU A 76 -9.51 31.09 -22.24
C GLU A 76 -9.69 30.79 -20.74
N ALA A 77 -10.47 31.61 -20.02
CA ALA A 77 -10.75 31.40 -18.61
C ALA A 77 -11.40 30.02 -18.36
N ARG A 78 -12.40 29.65 -19.17
CA ARG A 78 -13.15 28.41 -19.01
C ARG A 78 -12.33 27.17 -19.38
N ILE A 79 -11.55 27.23 -20.46
CA ILE A 79 -10.65 26.14 -20.84
C ILE A 79 -9.55 25.94 -19.80
N ASN A 80 -8.99 27.02 -19.25
CA ASN A 80 -7.95 26.92 -18.22
C ASN A 80 -8.48 26.25 -16.95
N ASP A 81 -9.69 26.61 -16.50
CA ASP A 81 -10.33 25.97 -15.34
C ASP A 81 -10.59 24.48 -15.58
N LEU A 82 -11.15 24.12 -16.74
CA LEU A 82 -11.40 22.73 -17.11
C LEU A 82 -10.12 21.90 -17.19
N LYS A 83 -9.06 22.45 -17.79
CA LYS A 83 -7.73 21.82 -17.85
C LYS A 83 -7.12 21.66 -16.46
N ALA A 84 -7.25 22.67 -15.60
CA ALA A 84 -6.76 22.58 -14.22
C ALA A 84 -7.49 21.49 -13.42
N ASN A 85 -8.82 21.38 -13.58
CA ASN A 85 -9.60 20.31 -12.97
C ASN A 85 -9.16 18.92 -13.47
N LEU A 86 -8.98 18.76 -14.78
CA LEU A 86 -8.50 17.51 -15.38
C LEU A 86 -7.12 17.12 -14.83
N GLN A 87 -6.17 18.06 -14.79
CA GLN A 87 -4.84 17.83 -14.20
C GLN A 87 -4.90 17.48 -12.71
N ARG A 88 -5.87 18.01 -11.95
CA ARG A 88 -6.05 17.65 -10.54
C ARG A 88 -6.48 16.19 -10.40
N ILE A 89 -7.47 15.76 -11.19
CA ILE A 89 -7.97 14.38 -11.17
C ILE A 89 -6.88 13.40 -11.60
N GLU A 90 -6.12 13.72 -12.65
CA GLU A 90 -4.99 12.89 -13.11
C GLU A 90 -3.90 12.76 -12.04
N ARG A 91 -3.59 13.83 -11.31
CA ARG A 91 -2.66 13.81 -10.18
C ARG A 91 -3.16 12.91 -9.04
N GLU A 92 -4.45 12.93 -8.73
CA GLU A 92 -5.04 12.04 -7.72
C GLU A 92 -4.96 10.57 -8.11
N ILE A 93 -5.25 10.24 -9.39
CA ILE A 93 -5.09 8.89 -9.92
C ILE A 93 -3.63 8.44 -9.81
N SER A 94 -2.66 9.29 -10.16
CA SER A 94 -1.24 8.97 -10.04
C SER A 94 -0.85 8.66 -8.59
N LYS A 95 -1.28 9.49 -7.64
CA LYS A 95 -1.01 9.27 -6.21
C LYS A 95 -1.57 7.93 -5.70
N LEU A 96 -2.78 7.57 -6.12
CA LEU A 96 -3.37 6.28 -5.76
C LEU A 96 -2.59 5.10 -6.36
N ARG A 97 -2.16 5.21 -7.63
CA ARG A 97 -1.33 4.19 -8.29
C ARG A 97 0.01 4.02 -7.59
N ASP A 98 0.67 5.11 -7.23
CA ASP A 98 1.95 5.09 -6.52
C ASP A 98 1.82 4.45 -5.14
N TYR A 99 0.75 4.79 -4.40
CA TYR A 99 0.43 4.16 -3.13
C TYR A 99 0.24 2.64 -3.27
N VAL A 100 -0.56 2.21 -4.25
CA VAL A 100 -0.80 0.78 -4.49
C VAL A 100 0.48 0.04 -4.87
N ASN A 101 1.30 0.64 -5.71
CA ASN A 101 2.58 0.08 -6.13
C ASN A 101 3.55 -0.06 -4.95
N GLU A 102 3.67 0.95 -4.10
CA GLU A 102 4.56 0.89 -2.94
C GLU A 102 4.09 -0.16 -1.92
N MET A 103 2.78 -0.22 -1.65
CA MET A 103 2.23 -1.22 -0.74
C MET A 103 2.38 -2.64 -1.29
N ASN A 104 2.16 -2.86 -2.60
CA ASN A 104 2.45 -4.14 -3.24
C ASN A 104 3.92 -4.56 -3.06
N ARG A 105 4.87 -3.63 -3.24
CA ARG A 105 6.30 -3.89 -3.00
C ARG A 105 6.57 -4.28 -1.55
N LYS A 106 5.97 -3.57 -0.59
CA LYS A 106 6.11 -3.88 0.85
C LYS A 106 5.55 -5.25 1.21
N VAL A 107 4.33 -5.58 0.77
CA VAL A 107 3.69 -6.88 1.03
C VAL A 107 4.48 -8.02 0.37
N PHE A 108 4.95 -7.82 -0.86
CA PHE A 108 5.82 -8.79 -1.54
C PHE A 108 7.10 -9.05 -0.74
N ARG A 109 7.79 -8.00 -0.27
CA ARG A 109 8.98 -8.15 0.58
C ARG A 109 8.67 -8.95 1.85
N CYS A 110 7.57 -8.66 2.53
CA CYS A 110 7.15 -9.39 3.72
C CYS A 110 6.91 -10.88 3.44
N SER A 111 6.32 -11.22 2.29
CA SER A 111 6.08 -12.62 1.89
C SER A 111 7.35 -13.41 1.52
N GLU A 112 8.43 -12.72 1.15
CA GLU A 112 9.71 -13.34 0.76
C GLU A 112 10.67 -13.54 1.95
N LEU A 113 10.47 -12.83 3.08
CA LEU A 113 11.30 -12.98 4.29
C LEU A 113 11.31 -14.41 4.87
N PRO A 114 10.18 -15.12 5.00
CA PRO A 114 10.15 -16.50 5.52
C PRO A 114 10.89 -17.51 4.63
N ARG A 115 11.08 -17.19 3.34
CA ARG A 115 11.77 -18.06 2.37
C ARG A 115 13.29 -17.96 2.48
N LYS A 116 13.83 -16.81 2.88
CA LYS A 116 15.28 -16.56 2.94
C LYS A 116 15.91 -16.93 4.28
N THR A 117 15.19 -16.81 5.39
CA THR A 117 15.72 -17.16 6.74
C THR A 117 15.67 -18.65 7.06
N CYS A 118 15.11 -19.49 6.19
CA CYS A 118 15.06 -20.95 6.37
C CYS A 118 16.20 -21.73 5.66
N LYS A 119 17.08 -21.07 4.89
CA LYS A 119 18.15 -21.78 4.14
C LYS A 119 19.55 -21.71 4.74
N THR A 120 19.82 -20.82 5.69
CA THR A 120 21.19 -20.64 6.19
C THR A 120 21.19 -20.56 7.71
N LYS A 121 21.87 -21.52 8.35
CA LYS A 121 22.41 -21.36 9.71
C LYS A 121 23.29 -20.11 9.70
N THR A 122 22.79 -18.94 10.08
CA THR A 122 23.66 -17.80 10.37
C THR A 122 22.92 -16.74 11.19
N HIS A 123 23.55 -16.34 12.29
CA HIS A 123 23.25 -15.14 13.04
C HIS A 123 23.08 -13.95 12.07
N LEU A 124 21.88 -13.40 11.97
CA LEU A 124 21.67 -12.13 11.28
C LEU A 124 20.65 -11.34 12.08
N PHE A 125 21.19 -10.34 12.77
CA PHE A 125 20.50 -9.25 13.41
C PHE A 125 19.31 -8.80 12.56
N ILE A 126 18.11 -8.92 13.12
CA ILE A 126 16.91 -8.30 12.56
C ILE A 126 17.08 -6.80 12.81
N ASN A 127 17.48 -6.11 11.74
CA ASN A 127 17.74 -4.67 11.77
C ASN A 127 16.41 -3.93 11.98
N PRO A 128 16.18 -3.21 13.09
CA PRO A 128 14.89 -2.61 13.42
C PRO A 128 14.56 -1.35 12.62
N PHE A 129 15.50 -0.84 11.82
CA PHE A 129 15.39 0.46 11.16
C PHE A 129 14.76 0.37 9.77
N ASN A 130 13.44 0.21 9.73
CA ASN A 130 12.66 0.72 8.59
C ASN A 130 11.35 1.32 9.11
N TYR A 131 11.52 2.32 9.98
CA TYR A 131 10.49 3.19 10.52
C TYR A 131 9.96 4.11 9.43
N HIS A 132 9.05 3.62 8.60
CA HIS A 132 8.05 4.43 7.92
C HIS A 132 6.76 3.60 7.68
N PHE A 133 6.44 2.79 8.69
CA PHE A 133 5.22 1.99 8.80
C PHE A 133 4.24 2.69 9.77
N ILE A 134 4.10 4.02 9.64
CA ILE A 134 3.14 4.75 10.46
C ILE A 134 1.76 4.55 9.83
N SER A 135 1.01 3.62 10.43
CA SER A 135 -0.46 3.43 10.37
C SER A 135 -0.90 1.98 10.14
N PHE A 136 -0.13 0.98 10.58
CA PHE A 136 -0.70 -0.35 10.85
C PHE A 136 -0.52 -0.64 12.33
N ASN A 137 -1.55 -0.31 13.12
CA ASN A 137 -1.76 -0.65 14.53
C ASN A 137 -0.51 -1.01 15.35
N SER A 138 -0.10 -0.07 16.20
CA SER A 138 1.00 -0.09 17.20
C SER A 138 1.24 -1.43 17.93
N LEU A 139 0.21 -2.29 18.04
CA LEU A 139 0.28 -3.59 18.69
C LEU A 139 1.11 -4.64 17.94
N ILE A 140 1.11 -4.65 16.61
CA ILE A 140 1.82 -5.70 15.83
C ILE A 140 3.34 -5.45 15.85
N PHE A 141 3.75 -4.19 15.80
CA PHE A 141 5.17 -3.81 15.85
C PHE A 141 5.80 -4.07 17.23
N SER A 142 5.03 -3.82 18.29
CA SER A 142 5.43 -4.14 19.67
C SER A 142 5.64 -5.64 19.85
N PHE A 143 4.79 -6.47 19.22
CA PHE A 143 4.90 -7.93 19.28
C PHE A 143 6.15 -8.46 18.58
N PHE A 144 6.52 -7.89 17.42
CA PHE A 144 7.75 -8.29 16.71
C PHE A 144 9.01 -7.86 17.46
N TYR A 145 9.04 -6.67 18.05
CA TYR A 145 10.22 -6.21 18.80
C TYR A 145 10.42 -7.01 20.10
N PHE A 146 9.35 -7.31 20.83
CA PHE A 146 9.44 -7.99 22.12
C PHE A 146 9.87 -9.46 22.00
N PHE A 147 9.40 -10.19 20.98
CA PHE A 147 9.72 -11.61 20.81
C PHE A 147 11.05 -11.89 20.09
N VAL A 148 11.53 -10.95 19.28
CA VAL A 148 12.74 -11.16 18.46
C VAL A 148 14.00 -10.64 19.15
N VAL A 149 13.90 -9.62 20.00
CA VAL A 149 15.07 -8.96 20.63
C VAL A 149 15.38 -9.51 22.04
N GLN A 150 14.43 -10.19 22.70
CA GLN A 150 14.61 -10.73 24.06
C GLN A 150 14.62 -12.27 24.17
N SER A 151 14.83 -13.03 23.09
CA SER A 151 14.93 -14.50 23.12
C SER A 151 16.13 -15.01 22.32
#